data_AF-A0A849EIB1-F1
#
_entry.id   AF-A0A849EIB1-F1
#
_cell.length_a   1.000
_cell.length_b   1.000
_cell.length_c   1.000
_cell.angle_alpha   90.00
_cell.angle_beta   90.00
_cell.angle_gamma   90.00
#
_symmetry.space_group_name_H-M   'P 1'
#
loop_
_entity.id
_entity.type
_entity.pdbx_description
1 polymer ?
#
loop_
_entity_poly.entity_id
_entity_poly.type
_entity_poly.pdbx_seq_one_letter_code
_entity_poly.pdbx_strand_id
1 'polypeptide(L)'
;YILTYADSIPKEDLPYALYGPGFDNFKSYRSDVFFYAGDLESDYKNVERNELIKQISGYLNLVRSNEASDYDINRDMLARFLVSEDLAYPEMDREDLNRGWQETSTPNYYSEARLDQLKNDLKTEKYQALLKNYRAQKIAYRRGAQAKLNNGNSILELIKAYNPDVRIIYANVGIIGTALDGYDDVGGRSTPMRQTDVRNSIWEAELYLKKGTVKFRCNDSWLRNWGGNYGPDNLLVGDAMPDGNNIAVEEGTYHIKLDLSNYTYEFTKLSK
;
A
#
# COMPACT_ATOMS: atom_id res chain seq x y z
N TYR A 1 -7.77 -17.18 -12.05
CA TYR A 1 -7.34 -17.43 -13.43
C TYR A 1 -6.58 -18.75 -13.53
N ILE A 2 -5.43 -18.90 -12.84
CA ILE A 2 -4.59 -20.13 -12.84
C ILE A 2 -5.38 -21.42 -12.61
N LEU A 3 -6.30 -21.45 -11.63
CA LEU A 3 -7.15 -22.62 -11.36
C LEU A 3 -7.98 -23.15 -12.54
N THR A 4 -8.31 -22.29 -13.50
CA THR A 4 -9.26 -22.59 -14.57
C THR A 4 -8.59 -22.55 -15.94
N TYR A 5 -7.57 -21.71 -16.10
CA TYR A 5 -6.94 -21.41 -17.37
C TYR A 5 -5.40 -21.49 -17.26
N ALA A 6 -4.86 -22.43 -16.48
CA ALA A 6 -3.40 -22.60 -16.39
C ALA A 6 -2.74 -22.80 -17.76
N ASP A 7 -3.43 -23.50 -18.68
CA ASP A 7 -2.91 -23.79 -20.01
C ASP A 7 -2.74 -22.55 -20.92
N SER A 8 -3.48 -21.47 -20.64
CA SER A 8 -3.39 -20.22 -21.40
C SER A 8 -2.32 -19.28 -20.87
N ILE A 9 -1.66 -19.63 -19.76
CA ILE A 9 -0.50 -18.89 -19.25
C ILE A 9 0.73 -19.47 -19.97
N PRO A 10 1.57 -18.63 -20.59
CA PRO A 10 2.88 -19.06 -21.09
C PRO A 10 3.66 -19.74 -19.97
N LYS A 11 4.38 -20.82 -20.28
CA LYS A 11 4.99 -21.66 -19.23
C LYS A 11 6.06 -20.89 -18.45
N GLU A 12 6.72 -19.98 -19.14
CA GLU A 12 7.70 -19.03 -18.65
C GLU A 12 7.09 -18.07 -17.60
N ASP A 13 5.82 -17.68 -17.76
CA ASP A 13 5.12 -16.80 -16.82
C ASP A 13 4.53 -17.54 -15.61
N LEU A 14 4.50 -18.88 -15.62
CA LEU A 14 3.84 -19.67 -14.56
C LEU A 14 4.42 -19.43 -13.17
N PRO A 15 5.76 -19.40 -12.94
CA PRO A 15 6.31 -19.10 -11.62
C PRO A 15 5.86 -17.71 -11.11
N TYR A 16 5.89 -16.71 -11.99
CA TYR A 16 5.46 -15.33 -11.71
C TYR A 16 3.98 -15.26 -11.37
N ALA A 17 3.14 -15.94 -12.14
CA ALA A 17 1.72 -16.03 -11.89
C ALA A 17 1.39 -16.75 -10.57
N LEU A 18 2.19 -17.73 -10.16
CA LEU A 18 1.97 -18.47 -8.92
C LEU A 18 2.39 -17.69 -7.67
N TYR A 19 3.50 -16.96 -7.74
CA TYR A 19 4.01 -16.15 -6.63
C TYR A 19 3.40 -14.74 -6.57
N GLY A 20 2.96 -14.18 -7.70
CA GLY A 20 2.37 -12.84 -7.80
C GLY A 20 1.16 -12.60 -6.88
N PRO A 21 0.18 -13.51 -6.78
CA PRO A 21 -0.95 -13.40 -5.86
C PRO A 21 -0.57 -13.34 -4.39
N GLY A 22 0.67 -13.71 -4.03
CA GLY A 22 1.19 -13.58 -2.68
C GLY A 22 1.53 -12.16 -2.29
N PHE A 23 1.90 -11.31 -3.24
CA PHE A 23 2.47 -9.99 -2.94
C PHE A 23 1.42 -8.89 -2.67
N ASP A 24 0.32 -9.23 -2.01
CA ASP A 24 -0.56 -8.24 -1.40
C ASP A 24 0.15 -7.68 -0.16
N ASN A 25 1.16 -6.83 -0.38
CA ASN A 25 1.81 -6.02 0.63
C ASN A 25 0.82 -4.96 1.12
N PHE A 26 -0.22 -5.40 1.82
CA PHE A 26 -0.78 -4.56 2.86
C PHE A 26 0.28 -4.52 3.94
N LYS A 27 1.28 -3.63 3.79
CA LYS A 27 2.25 -3.32 4.84
C LYS A 27 1.47 -3.16 6.14
N SER A 28 1.98 -3.69 7.25
CA SER A 28 1.35 -3.58 8.55
C SER A 28 1.24 -2.13 8.98
N TYR A 29 0.15 -1.47 8.56
CA TYR A 29 -0.18 -0.12 8.99
C TYR A 29 -0.60 -0.18 10.45
N ARG A 30 0.36 0.11 11.33
CA ARG A 30 0.01 0.59 12.66
C ARG A 30 -0.37 2.06 12.52
N SER A 31 -1.66 2.32 12.27
CA SER A 31 -2.19 3.68 12.31
C SER A 31 -1.84 4.32 13.65
N ASP A 32 -1.39 5.57 13.60
CA ASP A 32 -1.34 6.53 14.71
C ASP A 32 -2.57 6.50 15.64
N VAL A 33 -3.75 6.17 15.11
CA VAL A 33 -5.00 5.95 15.88
C VAL A 33 -4.80 4.99 17.06
N PHE A 34 -3.90 4.00 16.95
CA PHE A 34 -3.63 3.08 18.07
C PHE A 34 -2.90 3.73 19.24
N PHE A 35 -2.15 4.80 19.01
CA PHE A 35 -1.52 5.61 20.06
C PHE A 35 -2.60 6.42 20.79
N TYR A 36 -3.43 7.14 20.02
CA TYR A 36 -4.50 7.99 20.55
C TYR A 36 -5.68 7.21 21.16
N ALA A 37 -5.79 5.91 20.89
CA ALA A 37 -6.83 5.07 21.47
C ALA A 37 -6.81 5.09 23.01
N GLY A 38 -5.63 5.25 23.61
CA GLY A 38 -5.47 5.37 25.06
C GLY A 38 -5.98 6.70 25.62
N ASP A 39 -6.09 7.73 24.79
CA ASP A 39 -6.52 9.08 25.17
C ASP A 39 -8.05 9.26 25.07
N LEU A 40 -8.78 8.21 24.69
CA LEU A 40 -10.25 8.24 24.64
C LEU A 40 -10.84 8.23 26.06
N GLU A 41 -11.09 9.42 26.60
CA GLU A 41 -11.65 9.58 27.94
C GLU A 41 -13.16 9.30 28.01
N SER A 42 -13.56 8.36 28.87
CA SER A 42 -14.96 8.12 29.21
C SER A 42 -15.54 9.26 30.06
N ASP A 43 -16.80 9.61 29.84
CA ASP A 43 -17.55 10.55 30.67
C ASP A 43 -18.78 9.84 31.23
N TYR A 44 -18.80 9.59 32.54
CA TYR A 44 -19.87 8.85 33.22
C TYR A 44 -21.27 9.48 33.07
N LYS A 45 -21.34 10.78 32.74
CA LYS A 45 -22.62 11.48 32.49
C LYS A 45 -23.06 11.42 31.03
N ASN A 46 -22.15 11.11 30.10
CA ASN A 46 -22.41 11.11 28.68
C ASN A 46 -22.41 9.68 28.11
N VAL A 47 -23.59 9.06 28.17
CA VAL A 47 -23.82 7.67 27.71
C VAL A 47 -23.47 7.50 26.22
N GLU A 48 -23.82 8.48 25.39
CA GLU A 48 -23.58 8.45 23.94
C GLU A 48 -22.08 8.47 23.61
N ARG A 49 -21.31 9.34 24.29
CA ARG A 49 -19.85 9.39 24.18
C ARG A 49 -19.20 8.07 24.58
N ASN A 50 -19.66 7.47 25.67
CA ASN A 50 -19.11 6.19 26.14
C ASN A 50 -19.39 5.04 25.17
N GLU A 51 -20.58 5.00 24.57
CA GLU A 51 -20.91 3.98 23.56
C GLU A 51 -20.08 4.18 22.28
N LEU A 52 -19.82 5.42 21.86
CA LEU A 52 -18.92 5.71 20.74
C LEU A 52 -17.47 5.26 21.03
N ILE A 53 -16.95 5.55 22.23
CA ILE A 53 -15.61 5.10 22.65
C ILE A 53 -15.51 3.57 22.65
N LYS A 54 -16.54 2.88 23.12
CA LYS A 54 -16.62 1.42 23.10
C LYS A 54 -16.60 0.86 21.68
N GLN A 55 -17.36 1.48 20.75
CA GLN A 55 -17.35 1.08 19.34
C GLN A 55 -15.99 1.32 18.67
N ILE A 56 -15.37 2.46 18.89
CA ILE A 56 -14.01 2.77 18.40
C ILE A 56 -13.01 1.74 18.95
N SER A 57 -13.01 1.50 20.27
CA SER A 57 -12.11 0.54 20.91
C SER A 57 -12.32 -0.89 20.40
N GLY A 58 -13.58 -1.30 20.20
CA GLY A 58 -13.93 -2.59 19.62
C GLY A 58 -13.42 -2.75 18.19
N TYR A 59 -13.58 -1.72 17.35
CA TYR A 59 -13.02 -1.69 16.00
C TYR A 59 -11.49 -1.76 16.01
N LEU A 60 -10.83 -0.98 16.86
CA LEU A 60 -9.37 -1.01 16.96
C LEU A 60 -8.85 -2.36 17.42
N ASN A 61 -9.54 -3.04 18.34
CA ASN A 61 -9.20 -4.42 18.71
C ASN A 61 -9.40 -5.39 17.54
N LEU A 62 -10.47 -5.25 16.75
CA LEU A 62 -10.68 -6.05 15.53
C LEU A 62 -9.57 -5.85 14.48
N VAL A 63 -9.04 -4.62 14.38
CA VAL A 63 -7.90 -4.32 13.49
C VAL A 63 -6.61 -4.90 14.08
N ARG A 64 -6.34 -4.76 15.40
CA ARG A 64 -5.16 -5.30 16.09
C ARG A 64 -5.10 -6.83 16.10
N SER A 65 -6.22 -7.49 16.34
CA SER A 65 -6.28 -8.94 16.60
C SER A 65 -6.20 -9.78 15.32
N ASN A 66 -6.16 -9.16 14.15
CA ASN A 66 -6.07 -9.85 12.87
C ASN A 66 -4.82 -9.36 12.14
N GLU A 67 -3.81 -10.22 12.08
CA GLU A 67 -2.63 -10.19 11.19
C GLU A 67 -2.99 -10.20 9.68
N ALA A 68 -4.20 -9.75 9.33
CA ALA A 68 -4.60 -9.44 7.96
C ALA A 68 -3.65 -8.41 7.30
N SER A 69 -2.90 -7.64 8.08
CA SER A 69 -1.91 -6.70 7.56
C SER A 69 -0.46 -7.21 7.67
N ASP A 70 -0.24 -8.47 8.03
CA ASP A 70 1.06 -9.11 7.90
C ASP A 70 0.88 -10.26 6.92
N TYR A 71 1.05 -9.96 5.62
CA TYR A 71 1.37 -11.02 4.67
C TYR A 71 2.75 -11.55 5.03
N ASP A 72 2.80 -12.47 5.99
CA ASP A 72 4.01 -13.20 6.30
C ASP A 72 4.23 -14.19 5.17
N ILE A 73 5.20 -13.90 4.31
CA ILE A 73 5.65 -14.80 3.25
C ILE A 73 6.04 -16.17 3.82
N ASN A 74 6.48 -16.19 5.08
CA ASN A 74 6.76 -17.42 5.79
C ASN A 74 5.49 -18.13 6.24
N ARG A 75 4.27 -17.62 6.09
CA ARG A 75 2.98 -18.29 6.37
C ARG A 75 2.20 -18.68 5.12
N ASP A 76 2.61 -18.22 3.95
CA ASP A 76 1.96 -18.62 2.70
C ASP A 76 2.25 -20.09 2.38
N MET A 77 1.22 -20.93 2.59
CA MET A 77 1.28 -22.35 2.32
C MET A 77 1.57 -22.65 0.84
N LEU A 78 1.10 -21.81 -0.09
CA LEU A 78 1.36 -22.02 -1.51
C LEU A 78 2.82 -21.73 -1.83
N ALA A 79 3.37 -20.59 -1.40
CA ALA A 79 4.77 -20.28 -1.61
C ALA A 79 5.72 -21.30 -0.96
N ARG A 80 5.48 -21.69 0.31
CA ARG A 80 6.28 -22.76 0.96
C ARG A 80 6.22 -24.07 0.18
N PHE A 81 5.04 -24.41 -0.33
CA PHE A 81 4.84 -25.61 -1.13
C PHE A 81 5.63 -25.54 -2.43
N LEU A 82 5.56 -24.44 -3.17
CA LEU A 82 6.29 -24.26 -4.42
C LEU A 82 7.81 -24.35 -4.19
N VAL A 83 8.34 -23.72 -3.14
CA VAL A 83 9.75 -23.87 -2.74
C VAL A 83 10.10 -25.34 -2.43
N SER A 84 9.21 -26.07 -1.74
CA SER A 84 9.45 -27.50 -1.44
C SER A 84 9.44 -28.41 -2.68
N GLU A 85 8.85 -27.96 -3.79
CA GLU A 85 8.82 -28.65 -5.08
C GLU A 85 9.89 -28.09 -6.05
N ASP A 86 10.97 -27.50 -5.52
CA ASP A 86 12.09 -26.95 -6.29
C ASP A 86 11.66 -25.86 -7.30
N LEU A 87 10.65 -25.07 -6.94
CA LEU A 87 10.26 -23.87 -7.65
C LEU A 87 10.60 -22.66 -6.79
N ALA A 88 11.81 -22.13 -6.94
CA ALA A 88 12.28 -20.95 -6.21
C ALA A 88 11.41 -19.71 -6.48
N TYR A 89 11.57 -18.66 -5.67
CA TYR A 89 10.93 -17.37 -5.92
C TYR A 89 11.52 -16.73 -7.18
N PRO A 90 10.70 -16.07 -8.03
CA PRO A 90 11.22 -15.30 -9.14
C PRO A 90 12.12 -14.15 -8.65
N GLU A 91 12.94 -13.58 -9.53
CA GLU A 91 13.74 -12.41 -9.17
C GLU A 91 12.88 -11.13 -9.21
N MET A 92 12.98 -10.28 -8.19
CA MET A 92 12.39 -8.93 -8.22
C MET A 92 13.31 -7.96 -8.95
N ASP A 93 12.73 -7.03 -9.69
CA ASP A 93 13.48 -5.91 -10.24
C ASP A 93 13.94 -5.00 -9.09
N ARG A 94 15.24 -5.05 -8.78
CA ARG A 94 15.85 -4.27 -7.70
C ARG A 94 16.03 -2.80 -8.06
N GLU A 95 16.03 -2.48 -9.36
CA GLU A 95 16.17 -1.11 -9.86
C GLU A 95 14.79 -0.44 -9.96
N ASP A 96 13.74 -1.21 -10.24
CA ASP A 96 12.35 -0.76 -10.25
C ASP A 96 11.43 -1.70 -9.47
N LEU A 97 11.35 -1.50 -8.15
CA LEU A 97 10.48 -2.27 -7.27
C LEU A 97 8.99 -2.19 -7.64
N ASN A 98 8.57 -1.18 -8.42
CA ASN A 98 7.18 -1.05 -8.87
C ASN A 98 6.87 -1.97 -10.06
N ARG A 99 7.90 -2.36 -10.82
CA ARG A 99 7.80 -3.35 -11.89
C ARG A 99 7.50 -4.76 -11.35
N GLY A 100 7.84 -5.01 -10.08
CA GLY A 100 7.61 -6.27 -9.42
C GLY A 100 8.63 -7.33 -9.83
N TRP A 101 8.15 -8.50 -10.25
CA TRP A 101 9.01 -9.60 -10.65
C TRP A 101 9.53 -9.41 -12.09
N GLN A 102 10.79 -9.75 -12.36
CA GLN A 102 11.38 -9.65 -13.70
C GLN A 102 10.85 -10.76 -14.61
N GLU A 103 10.01 -10.44 -15.60
CA GLU A 103 9.50 -11.43 -16.56
C GLU A 103 10.61 -12.15 -17.36
N THR A 104 10.29 -13.37 -17.79
CA THR A 104 11.16 -14.40 -18.37
C THR A 104 11.78 -14.06 -19.73
N SER A 105 12.84 -13.28 -19.68
CA SER A 105 13.92 -13.36 -20.67
C SER A 105 15.29 -13.58 -20.04
N THR A 106 15.37 -13.71 -18.71
CA THR A 106 16.57 -14.13 -17.98
C THR A 106 16.76 -15.64 -18.14
N PRO A 107 17.66 -16.13 -19.01
CA PRO A 107 17.66 -17.52 -19.50
C PRO A 107 18.01 -18.60 -18.46
N ASN A 108 18.33 -18.22 -17.22
CA ASN A 108 19.05 -19.08 -16.27
C ASN A 108 18.29 -19.38 -14.97
N TYR A 109 17.06 -18.91 -14.78
CA TYR A 109 16.38 -19.07 -13.47
C TYR A 109 15.59 -20.38 -13.35
N TYR A 110 14.85 -20.76 -14.41
CA TYR A 110 14.10 -22.02 -14.46
C TYR A 110 14.46 -22.78 -15.73
N SER A 111 14.70 -24.09 -15.62
CA SER A 111 14.93 -24.92 -16.80
C SER A 111 13.63 -25.13 -17.58
N GLU A 112 13.73 -25.22 -18.90
CA GLU A 112 12.61 -25.57 -19.79
C GLU A 112 11.86 -26.83 -19.32
N ALA A 113 12.62 -27.86 -18.94
CA ALA A 113 12.06 -29.11 -18.42
C ALA A 113 11.25 -28.90 -17.14
N ARG A 114 11.69 -28.02 -16.23
CA ARG A 114 10.95 -27.73 -15.00
C ARG A 114 9.68 -26.95 -15.30
N LEU A 115 9.71 -26.00 -16.22
CA LEU A 115 8.53 -25.23 -16.63
C LEU A 115 7.47 -26.12 -17.31
N ASP A 116 7.91 -27.05 -18.17
CA ASP A 116 7.03 -28.05 -18.78
C ASP A 116 6.42 -28.99 -17.73
N GLN A 117 7.24 -29.42 -16.75
CA GLN A 117 6.74 -30.22 -15.63
C GLN A 117 5.72 -29.45 -14.80
N LEU A 118 6.00 -28.19 -14.45
CA LEU A 118 5.10 -27.33 -13.68
C LEU A 118 3.73 -27.19 -14.37
N LYS A 119 3.72 -27.03 -15.70
CA LYS A 119 2.48 -26.96 -16.48
C LYS A 119 1.63 -28.23 -16.34
N ASN A 120 2.27 -29.40 -16.25
CA ASN A 120 1.59 -30.67 -15.99
C ASN A 120 1.19 -30.82 -14.52
N ASP A 121 2.08 -30.46 -13.60
CA ASP A 121 1.87 -30.51 -12.15
C ASP A 121 0.63 -29.71 -11.75
N LEU A 122 0.40 -28.55 -12.36
CA LEU A 122 -0.79 -27.71 -12.14
C LEU A 122 -2.12 -28.41 -12.44
N LYS A 123 -2.12 -29.50 -13.21
CA LYS A 123 -3.31 -30.30 -13.53
C LYS A 123 -3.56 -31.40 -12.51
N THR A 124 -2.59 -31.71 -11.67
CA THR A 124 -2.69 -32.76 -10.66
C THR A 124 -3.66 -32.38 -9.55
N GLU A 125 -4.27 -33.38 -8.90
CA GLU A 125 -5.16 -33.15 -7.76
C GLU A 125 -4.46 -32.41 -6.62
N LYS A 126 -3.17 -32.69 -6.39
CA LYS A 126 -2.32 -32.06 -5.37
C LYS A 126 -2.26 -30.54 -5.56
N TYR A 127 -1.85 -30.07 -6.74
CA TYR A 127 -1.76 -28.63 -7.03
C TYR A 127 -3.15 -27.98 -7.09
N GLN A 128 -4.14 -28.66 -7.66
CA GLN A 128 -5.52 -28.14 -7.71
C GLN A 128 -6.13 -27.96 -6.32
N ALA A 129 -5.89 -28.89 -5.39
CA ALA A 129 -6.35 -28.77 -4.00
C ALA A 129 -5.70 -27.58 -3.29
N LEU A 130 -4.38 -27.40 -3.45
CA LEU A 130 -3.63 -26.29 -2.87
C LEU A 130 -4.09 -24.94 -3.41
N LEU A 131 -4.22 -24.80 -4.73
CA LEU A 131 -4.70 -23.56 -5.36
C LEU A 131 -6.14 -23.22 -4.95
N LYS A 132 -7.02 -24.22 -4.77
CA LYS A 132 -8.38 -24.02 -4.25
C LYS A 132 -8.36 -23.55 -2.80
N ASN A 133 -7.52 -24.15 -1.96
CA ASN A 133 -7.35 -23.73 -0.58
C ASN A 133 -6.81 -22.29 -0.49
N TYR A 134 -5.78 -21.97 -1.28
CA TYR A 134 -5.21 -20.63 -1.37
C TYR A 134 -6.25 -19.59 -1.81
N ARG A 135 -7.06 -19.90 -2.83
CA ARG A 135 -8.20 -19.06 -3.25
C ARG A 135 -9.20 -18.84 -2.11
N ALA A 136 -9.53 -19.88 -1.35
CA ALA A 136 -10.47 -19.77 -0.24
C ALA A 136 -9.93 -18.86 0.87
N GLN A 137 -8.64 -18.96 1.19
CA GLN A 137 -7.96 -18.06 2.15
C GLN A 137 -8.02 -16.61 1.68
N LYS A 138 -7.70 -16.33 0.40
CA LYS A 138 -7.78 -14.97 -0.17
C LYS A 138 -9.21 -14.41 -0.19
N ILE A 139 -10.22 -15.25 -0.43
CA ILE A 139 -11.63 -14.83 -0.33
C ILE A 139 -11.98 -14.47 1.12
N ALA A 140 -11.56 -15.27 2.10
CA ALA A 140 -11.78 -14.99 3.51
C ALA A 140 -11.10 -13.67 3.93
N TYR A 141 -9.86 -13.48 3.48
CA TYR A 141 -9.10 -12.25 3.66
C TYR A 141 -9.86 -11.03 3.12
N ARG A 142 -10.27 -11.06 1.84
CA ARG A 142 -11.00 -9.97 1.20
C ARG A 142 -12.32 -9.65 1.93
N ARG A 143 -13.04 -10.67 2.39
CA ARG A 143 -14.27 -10.49 3.17
C ARG A 143 -13.98 -9.83 4.52
N GLY A 144 -12.92 -10.26 5.21
CA GLY A 144 -12.48 -9.64 6.46
C GLY A 144 -12.08 -8.18 6.29
N ALA A 145 -11.33 -7.85 5.23
CA ALA A 145 -10.96 -6.49 4.88
C ALA A 145 -12.21 -5.62 4.60
N GLN A 146 -13.16 -6.13 3.83
CA GLN A 146 -14.42 -5.42 3.56
C GLN A 146 -15.24 -5.17 4.83
N ALA A 147 -15.33 -6.14 5.74
CA ALA A 147 -16.04 -5.98 6.99
C ALA A 147 -15.42 -4.88 7.88
N LYS A 148 -14.08 -4.82 7.93
CA LYS A 148 -13.35 -3.75 8.64
C LYS A 148 -13.64 -2.38 8.00
N LEU A 149 -13.55 -2.27 6.67
CA LEU A 149 -13.86 -1.03 5.95
C LEU A 149 -15.29 -0.55 6.26
N ASN A 150 -16.27 -1.45 6.20
CA ASN A 150 -17.66 -1.13 6.50
C ASN A 150 -17.81 -0.63 7.96
N ASN A 151 -17.21 -1.32 8.93
CA ASN A 151 -17.26 -0.90 10.34
C ASN A 151 -16.58 0.45 10.56
N GLY A 152 -15.41 0.67 9.95
CA GLY A 152 -14.69 1.94 10.03
C GLY A 152 -15.52 3.10 9.45
N ASN A 153 -16.18 2.89 8.32
CA ASN A 153 -17.07 3.88 7.72
C ASN A 153 -18.28 4.18 8.62
N SER A 154 -18.94 3.16 9.20
CA SER A 154 -20.06 3.38 10.13
C SER A 154 -19.64 4.19 11.36
N ILE A 155 -18.48 3.90 11.94
CA ILE A 155 -17.94 4.66 13.08
C ILE A 155 -17.62 6.10 12.67
N LEU A 156 -17.04 6.31 11.48
CA LEU A 156 -16.75 7.64 10.96
C LEU A 156 -18.01 8.48 10.80
N GLU A 157 -19.09 7.90 10.28
CA GLU A 157 -20.39 8.59 10.15
C GLU A 157 -20.97 8.96 11.52
N LEU A 158 -20.85 8.10 12.54
CA LEU A 158 -21.24 8.44 13.91
C LEU A 158 -20.40 9.60 14.46
N ILE A 159 -19.07 9.55 14.29
CA ILE A 159 -18.17 10.62 14.74
C ILE A 159 -18.57 11.97 14.13
N LYS A 160 -18.86 12.01 12.82
CA LYS A 160 -19.33 13.22 12.13
C LYS A 160 -20.70 13.67 12.61
N ALA A 161 -21.62 12.76 12.92
CA ALA A 161 -22.94 13.11 13.45
C ALA A 161 -22.86 13.78 14.83
N TYR A 162 -21.98 13.28 15.71
CA TYR A 162 -21.77 13.85 17.05
C TYR A 162 -20.92 15.12 17.03
N ASN A 163 -19.92 15.18 16.15
CA ASN A 163 -18.99 16.29 16.04
C ASN A 163 -18.86 16.69 14.56
N PRO A 164 -19.81 17.46 14.01
CA PRO A 164 -19.83 17.80 12.57
C PRO A 164 -18.58 18.58 12.11
N ASP A 165 -17.91 19.26 13.04
CA ASP A 165 -16.67 20.00 12.77
C ASP A 165 -15.40 19.13 12.86
N VAL A 166 -15.53 17.86 13.24
CA VAL A 166 -14.39 16.94 13.32
C VAL A 166 -13.82 16.70 11.92
N ARG A 167 -12.51 16.87 11.81
CA ARG A 167 -11.77 16.67 10.57
C ARG A 167 -10.43 16.05 10.86
N ILE A 168 -9.92 15.30 9.90
CA ILE A 168 -8.54 14.82 9.96
C ILE A 168 -7.64 16.05 9.81
N ILE A 169 -6.81 16.29 10.82
CA ILE A 169 -5.82 17.37 10.79
C ILE A 169 -4.48 16.74 10.44
N TYR A 170 -3.96 17.09 9.27
CA TYR A 170 -2.58 16.82 8.93
C TYR A 170 -1.71 17.96 9.47
N ALA A 171 -0.53 17.62 9.99
CA ALA A 171 0.44 18.56 10.50
C ALA A 171 1.83 18.15 10.04
N ASN A 172 2.72 19.13 9.88
CA ASN A 172 4.11 18.91 9.47
C ASN A 172 4.21 18.01 8.22
N VAL A 173 3.48 18.39 7.16
CA VAL A 173 3.56 17.71 5.86
C VAL A 173 4.79 18.21 5.13
N GLY A 174 5.56 17.28 4.58
CA GLY A 174 6.71 17.59 3.76
C GLY A 174 6.86 16.64 2.58
N ILE A 175 7.74 17.01 1.67
CA ILE A 175 8.14 16.24 0.49
C ILE A 175 9.56 15.70 0.68
N ILE A 176 9.81 14.47 0.26
CA ILE A 176 11.10 13.79 0.35
C ILE A 176 11.36 12.95 -0.90
N GLY A 177 12.63 12.77 -1.28
CA GLY A 177 13.04 11.77 -2.27
C GLY A 177 14.34 12.15 -2.97
N THR A 178 14.79 11.28 -3.87
CA THR A 178 16.08 11.40 -4.60
C THR A 178 16.19 12.64 -5.47
N ALA A 179 15.06 13.26 -5.82
CA ALA A 179 15.03 14.53 -6.55
C ALA A 179 15.45 15.76 -5.70
N LEU A 180 15.50 15.63 -4.37
CA LEU A 180 15.86 16.70 -3.45
C LEU A 180 17.33 16.58 -3.00
N ASP A 181 17.90 17.67 -2.51
CA ASP A 181 19.23 17.64 -1.90
C ASP A 181 19.14 17.15 -0.44
N GLY A 182 20.03 16.24 -0.08
CA GLY A 182 20.19 15.76 1.29
C GLY A 182 19.48 14.46 1.67
N TYR A 183 18.83 13.71 0.75
CA TYR A 183 18.21 12.42 1.11
C TYR A 183 18.15 11.32 0.03
N ASP A 184 18.50 10.11 0.48
CA ASP A 184 18.07 8.81 -0.03
C ASP A 184 16.90 8.26 0.84
N ASP A 185 16.27 7.23 0.33
CA ASP A 185 14.95 6.65 0.60
C ASP A 185 14.76 5.99 1.99
N VAL A 186 15.66 6.26 2.97
CA VAL A 186 15.81 5.40 4.17
C VAL A 186 15.76 6.05 5.55
N GLY A 187 15.45 7.35 5.74
CA GLY A 187 15.20 7.81 7.12
C GLY A 187 15.22 9.30 7.41
N GLY A 188 14.84 10.13 6.44
CA GLY A 188 15.12 11.55 6.55
C GLY A 188 14.20 12.46 7.30
N ARG A 189 14.55 13.75 7.33
CA ARG A 189 13.58 14.85 7.49
C ARG A 189 13.08 15.27 6.10
N SER A 190 11.79 15.48 5.97
CA SER A 190 11.18 15.96 4.74
C SER A 190 11.48 17.45 4.57
N THR A 191 11.53 17.91 3.32
CA THR A 191 11.45 19.34 3.01
C THR A 191 10.03 19.81 3.35
N PRO A 192 9.86 20.80 4.26
CA PRO A 192 8.54 21.20 4.73
C PRO A 192 7.72 21.85 3.62
N MET A 193 6.42 21.53 3.57
CA MET A 193 5.45 22.23 2.74
C MET A 193 4.66 23.23 3.59
N ARG A 194 4.21 24.32 2.98
CA ARG A 194 3.39 25.33 3.63
C ARG A 194 1.92 24.96 3.52
N GLN A 195 1.21 24.89 4.63
CA GLN A 195 -0.25 24.76 4.61
C GLN A 195 -0.88 26.07 4.10
N THR A 196 -1.62 26.00 3.00
CA THR A 196 -2.25 27.17 2.36
C THR A 196 -3.75 27.24 2.63
N ASP A 197 -4.38 26.08 2.88
CA ASP A 197 -5.78 25.97 3.29
C ASP A 197 -5.91 24.95 4.42
N VAL A 198 -6.19 25.43 5.63
CA VAL A 198 -6.39 24.59 6.82
C VAL A 198 -7.68 23.77 6.74
N ARG A 199 -8.72 24.28 6.06
CA ARG A 199 -10.02 23.61 5.95
C ARG A 199 -9.95 22.45 4.97
N ASN A 200 -9.29 22.65 3.83
CA ASN A 200 -9.16 21.66 2.76
C ASN A 200 -7.83 20.90 2.80
N SER A 201 -7.03 21.07 3.86
CA SER A 201 -5.71 20.44 4.02
C SER A 201 -4.83 20.56 2.76
N ILE A 202 -4.76 21.77 2.20
CA ILE A 202 -3.92 22.06 1.02
C ILE A 202 -2.53 22.47 1.49
N TRP A 203 -1.52 21.82 0.94
CA TRP A 203 -0.11 22.04 1.20
C TRP A 203 0.60 22.37 -0.10
N GLU A 204 1.45 23.40 -0.06
CA GLU A 204 2.18 23.86 -1.24
C GLU A 204 3.65 24.10 -0.95
N ALA A 205 4.48 23.91 -1.96
CA ALA A 205 5.89 24.28 -1.95
C ALA A 205 6.34 24.69 -3.35
N GLU A 206 7.30 25.60 -3.43
CA GLU A 206 8.03 25.88 -4.67
C GLU A 206 9.46 25.38 -4.50
N LEU A 207 9.85 24.38 -5.29
CA LEU A 207 11.12 23.69 -5.14
C LEU A 207 11.79 23.46 -6.47
N TYR A 208 13.12 23.55 -6.47
CA TYR A 208 13.95 22.96 -7.51
C TYR A 208 14.08 21.45 -7.23
N LEU A 209 13.78 20.65 -8.25
CA LEU A 209 13.90 19.20 -8.22
C LEU A 209 14.92 18.76 -9.27
N LYS A 210 15.84 17.88 -8.89
CA LYS A 210 16.68 17.11 -9.82
C LYS A 210 15.84 16.01 -10.46
N LYS A 211 16.32 15.42 -11.56
CA LYS A 211 15.74 14.18 -12.07
C LYS A 211 15.81 13.10 -10.98
N GLY A 212 14.68 12.49 -10.67
CA GLY A 212 14.59 11.49 -9.60
C GLY A 212 13.14 11.21 -9.22
N THR A 213 12.91 10.90 -7.95
CA THR A 213 11.57 10.62 -7.43
C THR A 213 11.29 11.34 -6.11
N VAL A 214 10.01 11.55 -5.81
CA VAL A 214 9.52 12.17 -4.56
C VAL A 214 8.31 11.44 -3.99
N LYS A 215 8.07 11.62 -2.69
CA LYS A 215 6.85 11.27 -1.95
C LYS A 215 6.53 12.35 -0.93
N PHE A 216 5.29 12.39 -0.50
CA PHE A 216 4.82 13.25 0.60
C PHE A 216 4.67 12.46 1.88
N ARG A 217 4.90 13.07 3.04
CA ARG A 217 4.62 12.42 4.33
C ARG A 217 4.43 13.41 5.47
N CYS A 218 3.71 12.99 6.49
CA CYS A 218 3.54 13.72 7.74
C CYS A 218 4.64 13.37 8.75
N ASN A 219 5.04 14.37 9.54
CA ASN A 219 5.88 14.19 10.74
C ASN A 219 7.18 13.42 10.47
N ASP A 220 7.77 13.57 9.29
CA ASP A 220 8.98 12.85 8.87
C ASP A 220 8.86 11.32 8.99
N SER A 221 7.64 10.78 8.96
CA SER A 221 7.34 9.38 9.23
C SER A 221 6.75 8.69 8.02
N TRP A 222 7.15 7.45 7.79
CA TRP A 222 6.55 6.59 6.77
C TRP A 222 5.18 6.04 7.18
N LEU A 223 4.69 6.30 8.40
CA LEU A 223 3.36 5.83 8.83
C LEU A 223 2.19 6.53 8.11
N ARG A 224 2.41 7.76 7.63
CA ARG A 224 1.43 8.57 6.91
C ARG A 224 2.15 9.24 5.75
N ASN A 225 2.13 8.58 4.61
CA ASN A 225 2.78 9.04 3.40
C ASN A 225 1.86 8.90 2.19
N TRP A 226 2.13 9.68 1.16
CA TRP A 226 1.39 9.68 -0.09
C TRP A 226 2.35 9.67 -1.26
N GLY A 227 1.93 8.98 -2.30
CA GLY A 227 2.67 8.85 -3.54
C GLY A 227 1.74 8.89 -4.74
N GLY A 228 2.27 8.52 -5.90
CA GLY A 228 1.49 8.37 -7.13
C GLY A 228 0.73 7.05 -7.20
N ASN A 229 -0.11 6.94 -8.24
CA ASN A 229 -0.79 5.69 -8.59
C ASN A 229 0.20 4.58 -8.96
N TYR A 230 -0.24 3.33 -8.86
CA TYR A 230 0.53 2.17 -9.31
C TYR A 230 0.62 2.15 -10.85
N GLY A 231 1.82 2.31 -11.40
CA GLY A 231 2.09 2.29 -12.85
C GLY A 231 3.37 3.05 -13.23
N PRO A 232 3.85 2.90 -14.48
CA PRO A 232 5.17 3.39 -14.92
C PRO A 232 5.26 4.89 -15.24
N ASP A 233 4.28 5.71 -14.86
CA ASP A 233 4.15 7.05 -15.45
C ASP A 233 4.61 8.18 -14.52
N ASN A 234 5.46 9.05 -15.08
CA ASN A 234 5.79 10.39 -14.60
C ASN A 234 4.54 11.29 -14.74
N LEU A 235 3.56 11.05 -13.88
CA LEU A 235 2.36 11.85 -13.79
C LEU A 235 2.62 13.00 -12.83
N LEU A 236 2.81 14.20 -13.38
CA LEU A 236 2.92 15.43 -12.59
C LEU A 236 1.58 15.88 -11.99
N VAL A 237 0.48 15.21 -12.34
CA VAL A 237 -0.86 15.42 -11.79
C VAL A 237 -1.50 14.06 -11.56
N GLY A 238 -2.03 13.81 -10.37
CA GLY A 238 -2.68 12.53 -10.07
C GLY A 238 -3.24 12.41 -8.67
N ASP A 239 -3.65 11.19 -8.33
CA ASP A 239 -4.15 10.85 -7.00
C ASP A 239 -2.99 10.73 -6.02
N ALA A 240 -3.06 11.43 -4.90
CA ALA A 240 -2.17 11.29 -3.76
C ALA A 240 -2.56 10.04 -2.98
N MET A 241 -2.18 8.87 -3.51
CA MET A 241 -2.57 7.59 -2.94
C MET A 241 -1.84 7.39 -1.60
N PRO A 242 -2.57 7.11 -0.49
CA PRO A 242 -1.94 6.67 0.74
C PRO A 242 -1.01 5.49 0.46
N ASP A 243 0.25 5.65 0.82
CA ASP A 243 1.29 4.65 0.60
C ASP A 243 1.55 4.29 -0.86
N GLY A 244 1.13 5.18 -1.77
CA GLY A 244 1.37 5.09 -3.20
C GLY A 244 2.84 5.06 -3.56
N ASN A 245 3.10 4.82 -4.84
CA ASN A 245 4.46 4.71 -5.37
C ASN A 245 5.21 6.05 -5.34
N ASN A 246 6.54 5.96 -5.48
CA ASN A 246 7.37 7.13 -5.72
C ASN A 246 6.88 7.88 -6.98
N ILE A 247 6.74 9.21 -6.89
CA ILE A 247 6.37 10.09 -8.01
C ILE A 247 7.66 10.45 -8.74
N ALA A 248 7.83 9.99 -9.97
CA ALA A 248 8.96 10.37 -10.80
C ALA A 248 8.85 11.85 -11.23
N VAL A 249 9.98 12.56 -11.25
CA VAL A 249 10.06 13.96 -11.67
C VAL A 249 11.30 14.19 -12.53
N GLU A 250 11.17 15.06 -13.53
CA GLU A 250 12.30 15.56 -14.31
C GLU A 250 12.88 16.82 -13.69
N GLU A 251 14.10 17.18 -14.09
CA GLU A 251 14.77 18.35 -13.55
C GLU A 251 14.01 19.66 -13.87
N GLY A 252 13.83 20.50 -12.86
CA GLY A 252 13.17 21.80 -13.00
C GLY A 252 12.70 22.42 -11.69
N THR A 253 12.22 23.66 -11.77
CA THR A 253 11.54 24.33 -10.66
C THR A 253 10.04 24.12 -10.80
N TYR A 254 9.39 23.71 -9.72
CA TYR A 254 7.97 23.37 -9.69
C TYR A 254 7.26 24.13 -8.57
N HIS A 255 6.05 24.61 -8.85
CA HIS A 255 5.03 24.83 -7.83
C HIS A 255 4.31 23.50 -7.61
N ILE A 256 4.36 23.01 -6.38
CA ILE A 256 3.87 21.70 -5.99
C ILE A 256 2.68 21.92 -5.05
N LYS A 257 1.56 21.31 -5.36
CA LYS A 257 0.33 21.34 -4.57
C LYS A 257 -0.07 19.93 -4.19
N LEU A 258 -0.43 19.73 -2.93
CA LEU A 258 -1.00 18.52 -2.37
C LEU A 258 -2.32 18.85 -1.67
N ASP A 259 -3.41 18.21 -2.08
CA ASP A 259 -4.74 18.34 -1.50
C ASP A 259 -5.09 17.02 -0.80
N LEU A 260 -4.99 17.01 0.54
CA LEU A 260 -5.27 15.82 1.34
C LEU A 260 -6.75 15.66 1.71
N SER A 261 -7.61 16.61 1.34
CA SER A 261 -9.06 16.45 1.44
C SER A 261 -9.62 15.69 0.23
N ASN A 262 -9.07 15.94 -0.96
CA ASN A 262 -9.45 15.26 -2.20
C ASN A 262 -8.50 14.14 -2.61
N TYR A 263 -7.38 13.96 -1.90
CA TYR A 263 -6.31 13.01 -2.23
C TYR A 263 -5.76 13.21 -3.64
N THR A 264 -5.35 14.43 -3.97
CA THR A 264 -4.71 14.76 -5.26
C THR A 264 -3.42 15.53 -5.09
N TYR A 265 -2.54 15.47 -6.08
CA TYR A 265 -1.36 16.30 -6.18
C TYR A 265 -1.18 16.87 -7.58
N GLU A 266 -0.42 17.96 -7.67
CA GLU A 266 -0.09 18.65 -8.91
C GLU A 266 1.30 19.29 -8.82
N PHE A 267 2.12 19.11 -9.85
CA PHE A 267 3.44 19.70 -10.04
C PHE A 267 3.40 20.59 -11.29
N THR A 268 3.24 21.89 -11.08
CA THR A 268 3.25 22.89 -12.16
C THR A 268 4.68 23.36 -12.37
N LYS A 269 5.27 23.00 -13.52
CA LYS A 269 6.62 23.47 -13.88
C LYS A 269 6.59 24.99 -14.08
N LEU A 270 7.45 25.71 -13.35
CA LEU A 270 7.59 27.14 -13.48
C LEU A 270 8.52 27.46 -14.66
N SER A 271 8.09 28.37 -15.54
CA SER A 271 8.95 28.92 -16.58
C SER A 271 10.06 29.75 -15.93
N LYS A 272 11.29 29.58 -16.41
CA LYS A 272 12.43 30.45 -16.04
C LYS A 272 12.17 31.91 -16.41
#